data_AF-A0A2M7F0Q1-F1
#
_entry.id   AF-A0A2M7F0Q1-F1
#
_cell.length_a   1.000
_cell.length_b   1.000
_cell.length_c   1.000
_cell.angle_alpha   90.00
_cell.angle_beta   90.00
_cell.angle_gamma   90.00
#
_symmetry.space_group_name_H-M   'P 1'
#
loop_
_entity.id
_entity.type
_entity.pdbx_description
1 polymer ?
#
loop_
_entity_poly.entity_id
_entity_poly.type
_entity_poly.pdbx_seq_one_letter_code
_entity_poly.pdbx_strand_id
1 'polypeptide(L)'
;MGMAYFDALIAGRDEIEIEESLWRSRARKDDDLERYSEVERAALREIERLKTEGTYKAERARLAAKLPPRSPELVKLGERVQSGEFEPLQNFLAGLKSADPEQRARFQRLYEEGDFANKAPSETWHIISCLEPAKKAKGRPNAMPPWRHVVSYLDEMRLAVRAGASIPQAARDAAAMEGFAEQASRAKYFERLYRQRALLRK
;
A
#
# COMPACT_ATOMS: atom_id res chain seq x y z
N MET A 1 16.38 -15.41 2.92
CA MET A 1 14.91 -15.25 3.00
C MET A 1 14.31 -14.23 2.00
N GLY A 2 15.10 -13.47 1.21
CA GLY A 2 14.54 -12.40 0.35
C GLY A 2 13.93 -12.82 -1.01
N MET A 3 14.39 -13.92 -1.62
CA MET A 3 13.96 -14.34 -2.97
C MET A 3 12.49 -14.79 -3.02
N ALA A 4 12.02 -15.52 -1.99
CA ALA A 4 10.63 -16.01 -1.96
C ALA A 4 9.60 -14.88 -1.80
N TYR A 5 9.93 -13.82 -1.06
CA TYR A 5 9.04 -12.66 -0.89
C TYR A 5 9.00 -11.80 -2.16
N PHE A 6 10.16 -11.57 -2.79
CA PHE A 6 10.25 -10.85 -4.07
C PHE A 6 9.41 -11.52 -5.17
N ASP A 7 9.60 -12.82 -5.39
CA ASP A 7 8.84 -13.57 -6.39
C ASP A 7 7.34 -13.57 -6.07
N ALA A 8 6.96 -13.65 -4.79
CA ALA A 8 5.58 -13.57 -4.35
C ALA A 8 4.94 -12.20 -4.61
N LEU A 9 5.69 -11.11 -4.52
CA LEU A 9 5.20 -9.77 -4.87
C LEU A 9 4.86 -9.69 -6.37
N ILE A 10 5.77 -10.15 -7.24
CA ILE A 10 5.57 -10.09 -8.71
C ILE A 10 4.44 -11.02 -9.15
N ALA A 11 4.38 -12.23 -8.58
CA ALA A 11 3.36 -13.21 -8.91
C ALA A 11 1.96 -12.81 -8.40
N GLY A 12 1.89 -12.38 -7.14
CA GLY A 12 0.66 -12.37 -6.36
C GLY A 12 0.04 -10.98 -6.12
N ARG A 13 0.75 -9.89 -6.44
CA ARG A 13 0.23 -8.52 -6.25
C ARG A 13 0.23 -7.73 -7.54
N ASP A 14 -0.74 -6.84 -7.66
CA ASP A 14 -0.73 -5.89 -8.77
C ASP A 14 0.24 -4.73 -8.47
N GLU A 15 0.82 -4.15 -9.52
CA GLU A 15 1.80 -3.06 -9.40
C GLU A 15 1.29 -1.90 -8.54
N ILE A 16 0.00 -1.54 -8.70
CA ILE A 16 -0.63 -0.46 -7.92
C ILE A 16 -0.72 -0.78 -6.42
N GLU A 17 -0.84 -2.06 -6.05
CA GLU A 17 -0.89 -2.47 -4.65
C GLU A 17 0.49 -2.34 -3.99
N ILE A 18 1.56 -2.64 -4.74
CA ILE A 18 2.94 -2.45 -4.29
C ILE A 18 3.25 -0.95 -4.17
N GLU A 19 2.83 -0.14 -5.16
CA GLU A 19 2.95 1.32 -5.11
C GLU A 19 2.20 1.93 -3.92
N GLU A 20 1.02 1.41 -3.59
CA GLU A 20 0.24 1.80 -2.42
C GLU A 20 0.93 1.51 -1.11
N SER A 21 1.56 0.34 -1.01
CA SER A 21 2.37 -0.04 0.16
C SER A 21 3.48 0.97 0.39
N LEU A 22 4.29 1.23 -0.64
CA LEU A 22 5.40 2.18 -0.58
C LEU A 22 4.95 3.63 -0.33
N TRP A 23 3.84 4.05 -0.94
CA TRP A 23 3.26 5.38 -0.71
C TRP A 23 2.85 5.60 0.75
N ARG A 24 2.21 4.59 1.36
CA ARG A 24 1.81 4.64 2.77
C ARG A 24 3.00 4.66 3.70
N SER A 25 4.02 3.84 3.44
CA SER A 25 5.26 3.80 4.24
C SER A 25 5.98 5.15 4.22
N ARG A 26 6.10 5.77 3.03
CA ARG A 26 6.69 7.12 2.88
C ARG A 26 5.94 8.17 3.69
N ALA A 27 4.62 8.08 3.77
CA ALA A 27 3.80 9.03 4.51
C ALA A 27 3.90 8.86 6.04
N ARG A 28 4.35 7.71 6.53
CA ARG A 28 4.44 7.40 7.97
C ARG A 28 5.82 7.65 8.60
N LYS A 29 6.89 7.76 7.79
CA LYS A 29 8.29 7.86 8.27
C LYS A 29 8.62 6.75 9.29
N ASP A 30 8.30 5.52 8.93
CA ASP A 30 8.42 4.35 9.80
C ASP A 30 9.72 3.60 9.47
N ASP A 31 10.76 3.77 10.29
CA ASP A 31 12.12 3.26 10.04
C ASP A 31 12.17 1.71 9.97
N ASP A 32 11.28 1.02 10.69
CA ASP A 32 11.19 -0.45 10.69
C ASP A 32 10.65 -1.02 9.36
N LEU A 33 9.97 -0.19 8.55
CA LEU A 33 9.45 -0.58 7.23
C LEU A 33 10.46 -0.37 6.10
N GLU A 34 11.62 0.25 6.35
CA GLU A 34 12.57 0.61 5.31
C GLU A 34 13.14 -0.63 4.59
N ARG A 35 13.41 -1.71 5.33
CA ARG A 35 13.93 -2.97 4.74
C ARG A 35 12.92 -3.67 3.83
N TYR A 36 11.62 -3.63 4.17
CA TYR A 36 10.55 -4.16 3.31
C TYR A 36 10.35 -3.28 2.08
N SER A 37 10.59 -1.98 2.23
CA SER A 37 10.51 -1.00 1.14
C SER A 37 11.49 -1.34 0.02
N GLU A 38 12.71 -1.74 0.33
CA GLU A 38 13.71 -2.05 -0.71
C GLU A 38 13.33 -3.26 -1.58
N VAL A 39 12.73 -4.30 -1.00
CA VAL A 39 12.26 -5.46 -1.78
C VAL A 39 11.07 -5.08 -2.66
N GLU A 40 10.16 -4.25 -2.16
CA GLU A 40 9.04 -3.71 -2.94
C GLU A 40 9.52 -2.80 -4.09
N ARG A 41 10.52 -1.94 -3.85
CA ARG A 41 11.15 -1.12 -4.89
C ARG A 41 11.82 -1.98 -5.96
N ALA A 42 12.54 -3.01 -5.55
CA ALA A 42 13.15 -3.96 -6.47
C ALA A 42 12.09 -4.67 -7.32
N ALA A 43 10.98 -5.10 -6.71
CA ALA A 43 9.87 -5.73 -7.43
C ALA A 43 9.25 -4.77 -8.46
N LEU A 44 9.06 -3.48 -8.12
CA LEU A 44 8.57 -2.48 -9.07
C LEU A 44 9.51 -2.28 -10.27
N ARG A 45 10.84 -2.25 -10.04
CA ARG A 45 11.83 -2.16 -11.13
C ARG A 45 11.76 -3.37 -12.06
N GLU A 46 11.60 -4.56 -11.49
CA GLU A 46 11.48 -5.79 -12.29
C GLU A 46 10.16 -5.86 -13.06
N ILE A 47 9.03 -5.50 -12.44
CA ILE A 47 7.74 -5.38 -13.12
C ILE A 47 7.83 -4.39 -14.28
N GLU A 48 8.50 -3.26 -14.10
CA GLU A 48 8.71 -2.29 -15.17
C GLU A 48 9.54 -2.85 -16.32
N ARG A 49 10.66 -3.52 -16.01
CA ARG A 49 11.50 -4.18 -16.99
C ARG A 49 10.68 -5.17 -17.83
N LEU A 50 9.97 -6.07 -17.16
CA LEU A 50 9.12 -7.11 -17.76
C LEU A 50 7.95 -6.54 -18.56
N LYS A 51 7.26 -5.52 -18.05
CA LYS A 51 6.14 -4.89 -18.76
C LYS A 51 6.60 -4.30 -20.08
N THR A 52 7.77 -3.68 -20.07
CA THR A 52 8.23 -3.02 -21.27
C THR A 52 8.89 -3.97 -22.27
N GLU A 53 9.40 -5.11 -21.82
CA GLU A 53 9.79 -6.21 -22.70
C GLU A 53 8.58 -7.00 -23.23
N GLY A 54 7.36 -6.72 -22.74
CA GLY A 54 6.15 -7.44 -23.10
C GLY A 54 6.04 -8.84 -22.48
N THR A 55 6.93 -9.20 -21.54
CA THR A 55 7.04 -10.55 -20.95
C THR A 55 6.35 -10.68 -19.59
N TYR A 56 5.85 -9.58 -19.02
CA TYR A 56 5.29 -9.55 -17.66
C TYR A 56 4.20 -10.59 -17.38
N LYS A 57 3.23 -10.79 -18.29
CA LYS A 57 2.15 -11.77 -18.06
C LYS A 57 2.66 -13.20 -17.99
N ALA A 58 3.61 -13.56 -18.86
CA ALA A 58 4.21 -14.89 -18.89
C ALA A 58 5.04 -15.14 -17.63
N GLU A 59 5.85 -14.16 -17.24
CA GLU A 59 6.71 -14.27 -16.06
C GLU A 59 5.90 -14.32 -14.76
N ARG A 60 4.86 -13.48 -14.64
CA ARG A 60 3.92 -13.52 -13.51
C ARG A 60 3.29 -14.91 -13.36
N ALA A 61 2.83 -15.51 -14.46
CA ALA A 61 2.24 -16.86 -14.43
C ALA A 61 3.27 -17.93 -14.04
N ARG A 62 4.50 -17.84 -14.58
CA ARG A 62 5.61 -18.74 -14.23
C ARG A 62 5.96 -18.68 -12.75
N LEU A 63 6.03 -17.48 -12.18
CA LEU A 63 6.32 -17.29 -10.76
C LEU A 63 5.15 -17.76 -9.88
N ALA A 64 3.90 -17.47 -10.27
CA ALA A 64 2.71 -17.92 -9.56
C ALA A 64 2.64 -19.45 -9.46
N ALA A 65 3.04 -20.18 -10.51
CA ALA A 65 3.08 -21.64 -10.50
C ALA A 65 4.11 -22.24 -9.54
N LYS A 66 5.12 -21.47 -9.12
CA LYS A 66 6.14 -21.89 -8.15
C LYS A 66 5.76 -21.59 -6.70
N LEU A 67 4.78 -20.72 -6.50
CA LEU A 67 4.31 -20.42 -5.16
C LEU A 67 3.54 -21.62 -4.61
N PRO A 68 3.80 -22.03 -3.36
CA PRO A 68 2.99 -23.06 -2.75
C PRO A 68 1.53 -22.59 -2.69
N PRO A 69 0.55 -23.50 -2.85
CA PRO A 69 -0.84 -23.17 -2.62
C PRO A 69 -0.97 -22.55 -1.22
N ARG A 70 -1.76 -21.47 -1.12
CA ARG A 70 -1.97 -20.80 0.17
C ARG A 70 -2.51 -21.82 1.17
N SER A 71 -1.86 -21.91 2.34
CA SER A 71 -2.37 -22.74 3.43
C SER A 71 -3.83 -22.37 3.70
N PRO A 72 -4.75 -23.34 3.83
CA PRO A 72 -6.13 -23.08 4.21
C PRO A 72 -6.25 -22.23 5.49
N GLU A 73 -5.29 -22.38 6.42
CA GLU A 73 -5.23 -21.60 7.65
C GLU A 73 -4.92 -20.12 7.37
N LEU A 74 -4.00 -19.84 6.44
CA LEU A 74 -3.67 -18.47 6.03
C LEU A 74 -4.82 -17.81 5.26
N VAL A 75 -5.56 -18.59 4.46
CA VAL A 75 -6.76 -18.09 3.77
C VAL A 75 -7.81 -17.70 4.80
N LYS A 76 -8.14 -18.59 5.74
CA LYS A 76 -9.08 -18.31 6.83
C LYS A 76 -8.65 -17.13 7.68
N LEU A 77 -7.35 -17.02 8.00
CA LEU A 77 -6.82 -15.88 8.73
C LEU A 77 -7.03 -14.58 7.94
N GLY A 78 -6.75 -14.58 6.63
CA GLY A 78 -6.99 -13.44 5.76
C GLY A 78 -8.46 -13.03 5.72
N GLU A 79 -9.39 -13.98 5.63
CA GLU A 79 -10.84 -13.75 5.67
C GLU A 79 -11.27 -13.10 6.99
N ARG A 80 -10.76 -13.59 8.12
CA ARG A 80 -11.01 -13.03 9.46
C ARG A 80 -10.47 -11.60 9.61
N VAL A 81 -9.30 -11.32 9.03
CA VAL A 81 -8.76 -9.95 8.98
C VAL A 81 -9.64 -9.04 8.13
N GLN A 82 -10.10 -9.52 6.97
CA GLN A 82 -10.95 -8.74 6.06
C GLN A 82 -12.37 -8.54 6.59
N SER A 83 -12.92 -9.47 7.37
CA SER A 83 -14.23 -9.33 8.01
C SER A 83 -14.23 -8.33 9.17
N GLY A 84 -13.07 -7.75 9.49
CA GLY A 84 -12.92 -6.82 10.59
C GLY A 84 -12.88 -7.49 11.96
N GLU A 85 -12.67 -8.82 12.03
CA GLU A 85 -12.63 -9.54 13.32
C GLU A 85 -11.61 -8.90 14.27
N PHE A 86 -10.47 -8.44 13.77
CA PHE A 86 -9.43 -7.82 14.60
C PHE A 86 -9.59 -6.31 14.79
N GLU A 87 -10.65 -5.67 14.28
CA GLU A 87 -10.88 -4.23 14.45
C GLU A 87 -10.96 -3.77 15.91
N PRO A 88 -11.61 -4.50 16.84
CA PRO A 88 -11.62 -4.13 18.26
C PRO A 88 -10.21 -4.03 18.86
N LEU A 89 -9.36 -5.01 18.56
CA LEU A 89 -7.97 -5.03 19.02
C LEU A 89 -7.18 -3.87 18.40
N GLN A 90 -7.36 -3.60 17.10
CA GLN A 90 -6.73 -2.45 16.44
C GLN A 90 -7.19 -1.12 17.06
N ASN A 91 -8.47 -1.00 17.41
CA ASN A 91 -9.03 0.18 18.08
C ASN A 91 -8.42 0.38 19.47
N PHE A 92 -8.30 -0.70 20.25
CA PHE A 92 -7.65 -0.66 21.56
C PHE A 92 -6.19 -0.19 21.47
N LEU A 93 -5.40 -0.79 20.58
CA LEU A 93 -4.01 -0.39 20.34
C LEU A 93 -3.90 1.05 19.84
N ALA A 94 -4.86 1.51 19.02
CA ALA A 94 -4.92 2.89 18.57
C ALA A 94 -5.27 3.86 19.72
N GLY A 95 -6.14 3.47 20.65
CA GLY A 95 -6.49 4.27 21.82
C GLY A 95 -5.32 4.49 22.77
N LEU A 96 -4.50 3.45 23.00
CA LEU A 96 -3.24 3.57 23.75
C LEU A 96 -2.25 4.56 23.10
N LYS A 97 -2.37 4.76 21.79
CA LYS A 97 -1.56 5.71 21.00
C LYS A 97 -2.35 6.96 20.57
N SER A 98 -3.49 7.24 21.21
CA SER A 98 -4.36 8.35 20.81
C SER A 98 -3.63 9.70 20.94
N ALA A 99 -3.87 10.59 19.98
CA ALA A 99 -3.37 11.96 20.00
C ALA A 99 -4.07 12.81 21.07
N ASP A 100 -5.26 12.38 21.51
CA ASP A 100 -5.98 12.98 22.64
C ASP A 100 -5.44 12.40 23.96
N PRO A 101 -4.78 13.21 24.82
CA PRO A 101 -4.20 12.75 26.07
C PRO A 101 -5.24 12.15 27.04
N GLU A 102 -6.45 12.70 27.09
CA GLU A 102 -7.49 12.22 28.00
C GLU A 102 -8.01 10.86 27.57
N GLN A 103 -8.23 10.67 26.27
CA GLN A 103 -8.64 9.38 25.74
C GLN A 103 -7.55 8.33 25.95
N ARG A 104 -6.29 8.68 25.66
CA ARG A 104 -5.15 7.79 25.90
C ARG A 104 -5.07 7.36 27.36
N ALA A 105 -5.27 8.27 28.30
CA ALA A 105 -5.29 7.95 29.73
C ALA A 105 -6.44 6.98 30.09
N ARG A 106 -7.63 7.11 29.50
CA ARG A 106 -8.74 6.15 29.71
C ARG A 106 -8.41 4.74 29.19
N PHE A 107 -7.81 4.63 28.01
CA PHE A 107 -7.40 3.33 27.45
C PHE A 107 -6.27 2.70 28.27
N GLN A 108 -5.30 3.50 28.71
CA GLN A 108 -4.21 3.02 29.57
C GLN A 108 -4.73 2.54 30.92
N ARG A 109 -5.62 3.32 31.55
CA ARG A 109 -6.27 2.93 32.80
C ARG A 109 -7.04 1.63 32.65
N LEU A 110 -7.80 1.46 31.57
CA LEU A 110 -8.50 0.20 31.29
C LEU A 110 -7.54 -0.99 31.18
N TYR A 111 -6.40 -0.81 30.51
CA TYR A 111 -5.38 -1.85 30.37
C TYR A 111 -4.81 -2.28 31.73
N GLU A 112 -4.48 -1.30 32.56
CA GLU A 112 -3.86 -1.49 33.87
C GLU A 112 -4.85 -2.04 34.90
N GLU A 113 -6.01 -1.37 35.09
CA GLU A 113 -7.04 -1.78 36.03
C GLU A 113 -7.72 -3.09 35.61
N GLY A 114 -7.85 -3.31 34.30
CA GLY A 114 -8.37 -4.56 33.75
C GLY A 114 -7.40 -5.73 33.85
N ASP A 115 -6.13 -5.48 34.21
CA ASP A 115 -5.02 -6.43 34.24
C ASP A 115 -4.91 -7.26 32.95
N PHE A 116 -4.98 -6.57 31.81
CA PHE A 116 -5.03 -7.24 30.50
C PHE A 116 -3.72 -7.97 30.17
N ALA A 117 -2.60 -7.57 30.78
CA ALA A 117 -1.30 -8.21 30.59
C ALA A 117 -1.29 -9.68 31.04
N ASN A 118 -2.08 -10.02 32.06
CA ASN A 118 -2.10 -11.34 32.67
C ASN A 118 -3.33 -12.17 32.28
N LYS A 119 -4.18 -11.66 31.37
CA LYS A 119 -5.41 -12.32 30.92
C LYS A 119 -5.29 -12.85 29.51
N ALA A 120 -5.95 -13.96 29.26
CA ALA A 120 -6.06 -14.51 27.91
C ALA A 120 -6.92 -13.58 27.02
N PRO A 121 -6.65 -13.49 25.71
CA PRO A 121 -7.47 -12.69 24.80
C PRO A 121 -8.98 -12.99 24.86
N SER A 122 -9.35 -14.26 25.09
CA SER A 122 -10.76 -14.67 25.25
C SER A 122 -11.46 -14.00 26.43
N GLU A 123 -10.72 -13.67 27.48
CA GLU A 123 -11.25 -13.05 28.71
C GLU A 123 -11.43 -11.53 28.54
N THR A 124 -10.62 -10.88 27.71
CA THR A 124 -10.67 -9.43 27.51
C THR A 124 -11.44 -9.00 26.26
N TRP A 125 -11.69 -9.93 25.32
CA TRP A 125 -12.23 -9.61 24.00
C TRP A 125 -13.57 -8.89 24.03
N HIS A 126 -14.47 -9.31 24.91
CA HIS A 126 -15.80 -8.70 25.06
C HIS A 126 -15.69 -7.24 25.54
N ILE A 127 -14.70 -6.93 26.39
CA ILE A 127 -14.44 -5.56 26.86
C ILE A 127 -13.88 -4.72 25.72
N ILE A 128 -12.88 -5.24 25.01
CA ILE A 128 -12.22 -4.57 23.88
C ILE A 128 -13.24 -4.27 22.75
N SER A 129 -14.21 -5.15 22.54
CA SER A 129 -15.27 -5.01 21.54
C SER A 129 -16.27 -3.89 21.84
N CYS A 130 -16.37 -3.45 23.09
CA CYS A 130 -17.30 -2.39 23.52
C CYS A 130 -16.64 -1.00 23.63
N LEU A 131 -15.38 -0.86 23.23
CA LEU A 131 -14.65 0.40 23.39
C LEU A 131 -15.15 1.48 22.42
N GLU A 132 -15.13 2.72 22.90
CA GLU A 132 -15.32 3.87 22.02
C GLU A 132 -14.26 3.89 20.90
N PRO A 133 -14.58 4.43 19.72
CA PRO A 133 -13.58 4.61 18.67
C PRO A 133 -12.42 5.51 19.12
N ALA A 134 -11.19 5.05 18.91
CA ALA A 134 -9.99 5.83 19.16
C ALA A 134 -9.94 7.05 18.23
N LYS A 135 -9.71 8.23 18.81
CA LYS A 135 -9.51 9.47 18.10
C LYS A 135 -8.21 9.39 17.33
N LYS A 136 -8.33 9.40 16.01
CA LYS A 136 -7.20 9.45 15.09
C LYS A 136 -6.67 10.87 15.05
N ALA A 137 -5.36 11.03 14.90
CA ALA A 137 -4.77 12.33 14.58
C ALA A 137 -5.48 12.91 13.33
N LYS A 138 -5.93 14.18 13.41
CA LYS A 138 -6.52 14.88 12.27
C LYS A 138 -5.49 14.91 11.14
N GLY A 139 -5.89 14.48 9.94
CA GLY A 139 -5.04 14.52 8.75
C GLY A 139 -4.31 13.21 8.45
N ARG A 140 -4.99 12.06 8.48
CA ARG A 140 -4.43 10.81 7.96
C ARG A 140 -3.94 11.08 6.53
N PRO A 141 -2.64 10.93 6.22
CA PRO A 141 -2.17 11.12 4.86
C PRO A 141 -2.97 10.18 3.96
N ASN A 142 -3.42 10.71 2.83
CA ASN A 142 -4.27 9.97 1.91
C ASN A 142 -3.55 8.66 1.56
N ALA A 143 -4.12 7.54 2.02
CA ALA A 143 -3.48 6.23 1.98
C ALA A 143 -3.42 5.66 0.56
N MET A 144 -4.04 6.37 -0.38
CA MET A 144 -4.08 6.05 -1.80
C MET A 144 -3.13 6.98 -2.55
N PRO A 145 -2.30 6.46 -3.46
CA PRO A 145 -1.45 7.28 -4.30
C PRO A 145 -2.31 8.15 -5.22
N PRO A 146 -1.89 9.39 -5.50
CA PRO A 146 -2.68 10.34 -6.29
C PRO A 146 -2.87 9.92 -7.75
N TRP A 147 -2.15 8.90 -8.22
CA TRP A 147 -2.25 8.38 -9.59
C TRP A 147 -3.11 7.11 -9.74
N ARG A 148 -3.76 6.61 -8.69
CA ARG A 148 -4.53 5.34 -8.75
C ARG A 148 -5.54 5.30 -9.90
N HIS A 149 -6.19 6.41 -10.19
CA HIS A 149 -7.24 6.49 -11.21
C HIS A 149 -6.72 6.80 -12.62
N VAL A 150 -5.41 6.98 -12.78
CA VAL A 150 -4.77 7.36 -14.06
C VAL A 150 -3.60 6.45 -14.41
N VAL A 151 -3.56 5.24 -13.85
CA VAL A 151 -2.47 4.27 -14.05
C VAL A 151 -2.25 3.94 -15.53
N SER A 152 -3.33 3.79 -16.30
CA SER A 152 -3.26 3.51 -17.75
C SER A 152 -2.48 4.59 -18.50
N TYR A 153 -2.83 5.86 -18.31
CA TYR A 153 -2.13 6.99 -18.94
C TYR A 153 -0.65 7.06 -18.52
N LEU A 154 -0.35 6.78 -17.26
CA LEU A 154 1.04 6.76 -16.79
C LEU A 154 1.84 5.54 -17.28
N ASP A 155 1.18 4.42 -17.56
CA ASP A 155 1.80 3.24 -18.18
C ASP A 155 2.10 3.53 -19.67
N GLU A 156 1.20 4.18 -20.40
CA GLU A 156 1.47 4.67 -21.77
C GLU A 156 2.64 5.65 -21.81
N MET A 157 2.67 6.61 -20.88
CA MET A 157 3.79 7.54 -20.75
C MET A 157 5.11 6.80 -20.52
N ARG A 158 5.10 5.71 -19.74
CA ARG A 158 6.30 4.90 -19.48
C ARG A 158 6.84 4.26 -20.75
N LEU A 159 5.95 3.68 -21.56
CA LEU A 159 6.31 3.09 -22.86
C LEU A 159 6.89 4.15 -23.80
N ALA A 160 6.23 5.31 -23.90
CA ALA A 160 6.71 6.43 -24.72
C ALA A 160 8.09 6.93 -24.27
N VAL A 161 8.30 7.11 -22.96
CA VAL A 161 9.59 7.56 -22.41
C VAL A 161 10.71 6.57 -22.71
N ARG A 162 10.46 5.26 -22.58
CA ARG A 162 11.47 4.25 -22.94
C ARG A 162 11.74 4.21 -24.45
N ALA A 163 10.73 4.51 -25.29
CA ALA A 163 10.91 4.67 -26.73
C ALA A 163 11.67 5.96 -27.12
N GLY A 164 12.05 6.79 -26.15
CA GLY A 164 12.87 8.00 -26.36
C GLY A 164 12.10 9.32 -26.24
N ALA A 165 10.80 9.30 -25.94
CA ALA A 165 10.05 10.53 -25.70
C ALA A 165 10.51 11.23 -24.41
N SER A 166 10.52 12.57 -24.42
CA SER A 166 10.70 13.32 -23.18
C SER A 166 9.46 13.19 -22.28
N ILE A 167 9.63 13.24 -20.96
CA ILE A 167 8.50 13.22 -20.01
C ILE A 167 7.46 14.30 -20.33
N PRO A 168 7.84 15.58 -20.63
CA PRO A 168 6.86 16.59 -21.01
C PRO A 168 6.10 16.24 -22.29
N GLN A 169 6.75 15.61 -23.27
CA GLN A 169 6.08 15.20 -24.50
C GLN A 169 5.07 14.08 -24.22
N ALA A 170 5.49 13.02 -23.55
CA ALA A 170 4.61 11.91 -23.17
C ALA A 170 3.41 12.38 -22.32
N ALA A 171 3.60 13.40 -21.47
CA ALA A 171 2.53 13.97 -20.66
C ALA A 171 1.51 14.76 -21.48
N ARG A 172 1.93 15.44 -22.55
CA ARG A 172 1.02 16.08 -23.50
C ARG A 172 0.22 15.05 -24.27
N ASP A 173 0.87 13.97 -24.71
CA ASP A 173 0.21 12.88 -25.43
C ASP A 173 -0.85 12.21 -24.54
N ALA A 174 -0.52 11.94 -23.27
CA ALA A 174 -1.48 11.45 -22.28
C ALA A 174 -2.66 12.41 -22.03
N ALA A 175 -2.39 13.72 -21.94
CA ALA A 175 -3.44 14.73 -21.79
C ALA A 175 -4.35 14.83 -23.02
N ALA A 176 -3.80 14.65 -24.22
CA ALA A 176 -4.56 14.61 -25.45
C ALA A 176 -5.45 13.34 -25.53
N MET A 177 -4.91 12.18 -25.12
CA MET A 177 -5.68 10.93 -25.04
C MET A 177 -6.84 11.01 -24.05
N GLU A 178 -6.68 11.73 -22.94
CA GLU A 178 -7.72 11.90 -21.94
C GLU A 178 -8.90 12.77 -22.45
N GLY A 179 -8.65 13.67 -23.41
CA GLY A 179 -9.70 14.38 -24.14
C GLY A 179 -10.34 15.59 -23.43
N PHE A 180 -9.82 16.04 -22.29
CA PHE A 180 -10.33 17.25 -21.61
C PHE A 180 -9.93 18.54 -22.34
N ALA A 181 -10.75 19.60 -22.20
CA ALA A 181 -10.48 20.91 -22.80
C ALA A 181 -9.19 21.58 -22.29
N GLU A 182 -8.83 21.39 -21.02
CA GLU A 182 -7.66 22.02 -20.38
C GLU A 182 -6.35 21.22 -20.56
N GLN A 183 -6.02 20.83 -21.80
CA GLN A 183 -4.91 19.91 -22.08
C GLN A 183 -3.56 20.35 -21.49
N ALA A 184 -3.25 21.65 -21.48
CA ALA A 184 -1.99 22.16 -20.92
C ALA A 184 -1.88 21.97 -19.39
N SER A 185 -2.98 22.16 -18.67
CA SER A 185 -3.07 21.92 -17.22
C SER A 185 -2.97 20.43 -16.92
N ARG A 186 -3.68 19.61 -17.71
CA ARG A 186 -3.64 18.14 -17.61
C ARG A 186 -2.25 17.56 -17.90
N ALA A 187 -1.53 18.08 -18.89
CA ALA A 187 -0.17 17.64 -19.18
C ALA A 187 0.77 17.89 -17.97
N LYS A 188 0.70 19.07 -17.34
CA LYS A 188 1.46 19.34 -16.10
C LYS A 188 1.06 18.40 -14.96
N TYR A 189 -0.23 18.08 -14.84
CA TYR A 189 -0.72 17.11 -13.85
C TYR A 189 -0.12 15.71 -14.08
N PHE A 190 -0.18 15.19 -15.31
CA PHE A 190 0.38 13.89 -15.67
C PHE A 190 1.90 13.84 -15.49
N GLU A 191 2.63 14.88 -15.93
CA GLU A 191 4.08 14.97 -15.72
C GLU A 191 4.42 14.88 -14.22
N ARG A 192 3.72 15.65 -13.37
CA ARG A 192 3.94 15.63 -11.92
C ARG A 192 3.70 14.24 -11.35
N LEU A 193 2.59 13.59 -11.70
CA LEU A 193 2.26 12.26 -11.21
C LEU A 193 3.25 11.21 -11.69
N TYR A 194 3.66 11.26 -12.96
CA TYR A 194 4.67 10.36 -13.53
C TYR A 194 5.97 10.43 -12.74
N ARG A 195 6.48 11.65 -12.48
CA ARG A 195 7.69 11.86 -11.68
C ARG A 195 7.53 11.32 -10.26
N GLN A 196 6.39 11.58 -9.60
CA GLN A 196 6.14 11.06 -8.26
C GLN A 196 6.09 9.52 -8.21
N ARG A 197 5.45 8.90 -9.21
CA ARG A 197 5.38 7.44 -9.35
C ARG A 197 6.76 6.85 -9.64
N ALA A 198 7.57 7.49 -10.49
CA ALA A 198 8.94 7.06 -10.78
C ALA A 198 9.86 7.13 -9.55
N LEU A 199 9.63 8.05 -8.62
CA LEU A 199 10.38 8.12 -7.36
C LEU A 199 10.17 6.88 -6.47
N LEU A 200 9.07 6.14 -6.60
CA LEU A 200 8.85 4.91 -5.83
C LEU A 200 9.77 3.76 -6.26
N ARG A 201 10.52 3.91 -7.36
CA ARG A 201 11.45 2.90 -7.88
C ARG A 201 12.90 3.21 -7.55
N LYS A 202 13.16 4.38 -6.96
CA LYS A 202 14.49 4.81 -6.50
C LYS A 202 14.69 4.34 -5.07
#